data_AF-A0AAD5QJ33-F1
#
_entry.id   AF-A0AAD5QJ33-F1
#
_cell.length_a   1.000
_cell.length_b   1.000
_cell.length_c   1.000
_cell.angle_alpha   90.00
_cell.angle_beta   90.00
_cell.angle_gamma   90.00
#
_symmetry.space_group_name_H-M   'P 1'
#
loop_
_entity.id
_entity.type
_entity.pdbx_description
1 polymer ?
#
loop_
_entity_poly.entity_id
_entity_poly.type
_entity_poly.pdbx_seq_one_letter_code
_entity_poly.pdbx_strand_id
1 'polypeptide(L)'
;MYILIVGRVVTTHLQILLNRRINGEWKVVEVREYRPQYYPLRRGQGFELFIANVATRLEIYVNDHLISLFGHGSPHPDKDYVCMAVSGDINIFAIDVE
;
A
#
# COMPACT_ATOMS: atom_id res chain seq x y z
N MET A 1 5.54 -12.82 -7.22
CA MET A 1 4.13 -12.35 -7.10
C MET A 1 4.16 -10.83 -7.10
N TYR A 2 3.23 -10.11 -7.74
CA TYR A 2 3.20 -8.64 -7.66
C TYR A 2 2.20 -8.21 -6.59
N ILE A 3 2.66 -7.52 -5.55
CA ILE A 3 1.76 -6.72 -4.72
C ILE A 3 1.68 -5.36 -5.39
N LEU A 4 0.46 -4.95 -5.72
CA LEU A 4 0.20 -3.58 -6.13
C LEU A 4 -0.58 -2.92 -4.99
N ILE A 5 0.07 -2.00 -4.30
CA ILE A 5 -0.61 -1.09 -3.39
C ILE A 5 -1.14 0.05 -4.24
N VAL A 6 -2.45 0.07 -4.51
CA VAL A 6 -3.09 1.16 -5.27
C VAL A 6 -3.71 2.15 -4.28
N GLY A 7 -2.98 3.22 -3.98
CA GLY A 7 -3.57 4.39 -3.36
C GLY A 7 -4.46 5.12 -4.36
N ARG A 8 -5.77 4.81 -4.40
CA ARG A 8 -6.73 5.58 -5.21
C ARG A 8 -7.33 6.69 -4.37
N VAL A 9 -6.86 7.91 -4.56
CA VAL A 9 -7.52 9.12 -4.02
C VAL A 9 -8.69 9.47 -4.94
N VAL A 10 -9.92 9.10 -4.60
CA VAL A 10 -11.13 9.62 -5.27
C VAL A 10 -11.66 10.79 -4.46
N THR A 11 -11.84 11.94 -5.11
CA THR A 11 -12.15 13.24 -4.48
C THR A 11 -13.48 13.32 -3.72
N THR A 12 -14.32 12.29 -3.78
CA THR A 12 -15.56 12.15 -2.98
C THR A 12 -15.50 11.04 -1.92
N HIS A 13 -14.55 10.09 -2.03
CA HIS A 13 -14.33 9.01 -1.07
C HIS A 13 -12.83 8.79 -0.88
N LEU A 14 -12.32 9.25 0.26
CA LEU A 14 -10.91 9.10 0.60
C LEU A 14 -10.68 7.67 1.07
N GLN A 15 -10.17 6.85 0.15
CA GLN A 15 -9.96 5.43 0.37
C GLN A 15 -8.49 5.05 0.15
N ILE A 16 -8.08 3.99 0.83
CA ILE A 16 -6.87 3.22 0.49
C ILE A 16 -7.33 1.82 0.10
N LEU A 17 -6.89 1.36 -1.06
CA LEU A 17 -7.23 0.05 -1.61
C LEU A 17 -5.98 -0.82 -1.65
N LEU A 18 -6.03 -1.98 -1.01
CA LEU A 18 -4.97 -2.96 -1.03
C LEU A 18 -5.47 -4.17 -1.79
N ASN A 19 -4.70 -4.58 -2.79
CA ASN A 19 -5.07 -5.65 -3.69
C ASN A 19 -3.85 -6.53 -3.98
N ARG A 20 -4.13 -7.76 -4.41
CA ARG A 20 -3.10 -8.65 -4.94
C ARG A 20 -3.42 -9.08 -6.36
N ARG A 21 -2.38 -9.17 -7.19
CA ARG A 21 -2.51 -9.66 -8.57
C ARG A 21 -1.87 -11.04 -8.68
N ILE A 22 -2.69 -12.06 -8.95
CA ILE A 22 -2.24 -13.45 -9.07
C ILE A 22 -2.64 -13.95 -10.45
N ASN A 23 -1.68 -14.47 -11.20
CA ASN A 23 -1.89 -14.97 -12.58
C ASN A 23 -2.61 -13.96 -13.49
N GLY A 24 -2.28 -12.68 -13.35
CA GLY A 24 -2.87 -11.60 -14.15
C GLY A 24 -4.20 -11.06 -13.64
N GLU A 25 -4.86 -11.73 -12.70
CA GLU A 25 -6.15 -11.34 -12.14
C GLU A 25 -6.03 -10.60 -10.81
N TRP A 26 -6.88 -9.59 -10.62
CA TRP A 26 -7.03 -8.90 -9.34
C TRP A 26 -7.87 -9.75 -8.37
N LYS A 27 -7.34 -9.95 -7.16
CA LYS A 27 -8.01 -10.65 -6.07
C LYS A 27 -7.94 -9.80 -4.81
N VAL A 28 -8.94 -10.01 -3.94
CA VAL A 28 -9.08 -9.45 -2.58
C VAL A 28 -8.76 -7.96 -2.47
N VAL A 29 -9.81 -7.15 -2.39
CA VAL A 29 -9.71 -5.72 -2.07
C VAL A 29 -9.89 -5.55 -0.57
N GLU A 30 -8.88 -5.06 0.14
CA GLU A 30 -9.12 -4.39 1.42
C GLU A 30 -9.35 -2.91 1.15
N VAL A 31 -10.51 -2.40 1.57
CA VAL A 31 -10.88 -0.98 1.46
C VAL A 31 -10.81 -0.35 2.84
N ARG A 32 -10.00 0.70 2.98
CA ARG A 32 -9.99 1.57 4.16
C ARG A 32 -10.61 2.90 3.77
N GLU A 33 -11.76 3.24 4.34
CA GLU A 33 -12.38 4.54 4.16
C GLU A 33 -11.97 5.50 5.28
N TYR A 34 -11.76 6.76 4.93
CA TYR A 34 -11.37 7.80 5.87
C TYR A 34 -12.32 8.98 5.80
N ARG A 35 -12.57 9.59 6.97
CA ARG A 35 -13.09 10.96 7.00
C ARG A 35 -11.98 11.93 6.58
N PRO A 36 -12.29 13.07 5.93
CA PRO A 36 -11.28 14.02 5.44
C PRO A 36 -10.24 14.46 6.46
N GLN A 37 -10.63 14.65 7.72
CA GLN A 37 -9.71 15.06 8.78
C GLN A 37 -8.70 13.97 9.18
N TYR A 38 -9.00 12.70 8.92
CA TYR A 38 -8.17 11.54 9.29
C TYR A 38 -7.44 10.90 8.12
N TYR A 39 -7.63 11.41 6.90
CA TYR A 39 -6.97 10.85 5.74
C TYR A 39 -5.47 11.20 5.77
N PRO A 40 -4.57 10.21 5.68
CA PRO A 40 -3.14 10.41 5.92
C PRO A 40 -2.40 11.04 4.73
N LEU A 41 -3.03 11.11 3.54
CA LEU A 41 -2.41 11.62 2.32
C LEU A 41 -3.09 12.92 1.88
N ARG A 42 -2.33 13.97 1.60
CA ARG A 42 -2.86 15.26 1.13
C ARG A 42 -2.10 15.73 -0.10
N ARG A 43 -2.82 16.20 -1.12
CA ARG A 43 -2.20 16.75 -2.33
C ARG A 43 -1.26 17.91 -1.97
N GLY A 44 -0.07 17.89 -2.56
CA GLY A 44 0.96 18.91 -2.33
C GLY A 44 1.73 18.76 -1.00
N GLN A 45 1.41 17.76 -0.18
CA GLN A 45 2.16 17.44 1.03
C GLN A 45 3.01 16.19 0.80
N GLY A 46 4.27 16.24 1.24
CA GLY A 46 5.12 15.06 1.29
C GLY A 46 4.63 14.08 2.36
N PHE A 47 4.96 12.80 2.17
CA PHE A 47 4.70 11.74 3.14
C PHE A 47 5.78 10.68 3.05
N GLU A 48 5.96 9.95 4.13
CA GLU A 48 6.74 8.71 4.16
C GLU A 48 5.79 7.52 4.08
N LEU A 49 6.10 6.55 3.22
CA LEU A 49 5.41 5.27 3.13
C LEU A 49 6.40 4.18 3.51
N PHE A 50 6.12 3.49 4.61
CA PHE A 50 6.90 2.34 5.05
C PHE A 50 6.06 1.07 4.98
N ILE A 51 6.64 0.01 4.39
CA ILE A 51 5.98 -1.29 4.21
C ILE A 51 6.86 -2.34 4.87
N ALA A 52 6.40 -2.88 6.00
CA ALA A 52 7.11 -3.95 6.70
C ALA A 52 6.58 -5.32 6.24
N ASN A 53 7.50 -6.20 5.81
CA ASN A 53 7.19 -7.60 5.55
C ASN A 53 7.44 -8.43 6.82
N VAL A 54 6.41 -8.62 7.63
CA VAL A 54 6.49 -9.48 8.83
C VAL A 54 5.96 -10.87 8.52
N ALA A 55 6.27 -11.88 9.35
CA ALA A 55 6.00 -13.30 9.02
C ALA A 55 4.55 -13.68 8.64
N THR A 56 3.55 -12.86 8.99
CA THR A 56 2.12 -13.18 8.78
C THR A 56 1.40 -12.25 7.80
N ARG A 57 1.95 -11.06 7.53
CA ARG A 57 1.28 -9.99 6.80
C ARG A 57 2.27 -8.92 6.37
N LEU A 58 1.81 -8.03 5.51
CA LEU A 58 2.41 -6.72 5.34
C LEU A 58 1.79 -5.74 6.32
N GLU A 59 2.61 -4.87 6.89
CA GLU A 59 2.19 -3.74 7.70
C GLU A 59 2.51 -2.47 6.93
N ILE A 60 1.53 -1.57 6.82
CA ILE A 60 1.62 -0.38 5.98
C ILE A 60 1.50 0.84 6.88
N TYR A 61 2.52 1.68 6.85
CA TYR A 61 2.66 2.90 7.65
C TYR A 61 2.74 4.13 6.76
N VAL A 62 2.11 5.22 7.19
CA VAL A 62 2.27 6.54 6.60
C VAL A 62 2.62 7.51 7.71
N ASN A 63 3.78 8.15 7.59
CA ASN A 63 4.34 9.04 8.63
C ASN A 63 4.32 8.36 10.01
N ASP A 64 4.95 7.19 10.13
CA ASP A 64 5.00 6.35 11.35
C ASP A 64 3.67 5.80 11.89
N HIS A 65 2.52 6.13 11.27
CA HIS A 65 1.22 5.64 11.71
C HIS A 65 0.79 4.41 10.91
N LEU A 66 0.49 3.31 11.61
CA LEU A 66 -0.05 2.10 11.00
C LEU A 66 -1.46 2.38 10.43
N ILE A 67 -1.64 2.20 9.12
CA ILE A 67 -2.94 2.38 8.45
C ILE A 67 -3.56 1.09 7.93
N SER A 68 -2.77 0.04 7.67
CA SER A 68 -3.36 -1.26 7.38
C SER A 68 -2.43 -2.43 7.64
N LEU A 69 -3.07 -3.58 7.78
CA LEU A 69 -2.49 -4.91 7.91
C LEU A 69 -3.02 -5.74 6.74
N PHE A 70 -2.16 -6.18 5.84
CA PHE A 70 -2.55 -6.91 4.62
C PHE A 70 -1.99 -8.32 4.64
N GLY A 71 -2.85 -9.33 4.71
CA GLY A 71 -2.41 -10.73 4.73
C GLY A 71 -1.65 -11.13 3.44
N HIS A 72 -0.55 -11.86 3.57
CA HIS A 72 0.30 -12.19 2.40
C HIS A 72 -0.46 -12.92 1.30
N GLY A 73 -1.26 -13.90 1.72
CA GLY A 73 -1.94 -14.90 0.89
C GLY A 73 -1.00 -15.67 -0.08
N SER A 74 0.30 -15.62 0.15
CA SER A 74 1.34 -16.33 -0.60
C SER A 74 1.87 -17.47 0.27
N PRO A 75 2.33 -18.58 -0.32
CA PRO A 75 2.96 -19.67 0.41
C PRO A 75 4.38 -19.33 0.90
N HIS A 76 5.06 -18.35 0.30
CA HIS A 76 6.46 -17.99 0.56
C HIS A 76 6.66 -16.46 0.64
N PRO A 77 6.10 -15.80 1.67
CA PRO A 77 6.11 -14.34 1.77
C PRO A 77 7.51 -13.72 1.97
N ASP A 78 8.50 -14.51 2.38
CA ASP A 78 9.90 -14.11 2.49
C ASP A 78 10.60 -14.01 1.11
N LYS A 79 10.08 -14.69 0.09
CA LYS A 79 10.72 -14.82 -1.23
C LYS A 79 9.90 -14.26 -2.37
N ASP A 80 8.60 -14.08 -2.20
CA ASP A 80 7.70 -13.76 -3.31
C ASP A 80 7.67 -12.26 -3.69
N TYR A 81 8.23 -11.40 -2.84
CA TYR A 81 8.22 -9.93 -2.97
C TYR A 81 9.56 -9.39 -3.51
N VAL A 82 9.83 -9.66 -4.78
CA VAL A 82 11.14 -9.37 -5.42
C VAL A 82 11.19 -8.07 -6.22
N CYS A 83 10.08 -7.34 -6.32
CA CYS A 83 9.98 -6.14 -7.14
C CYS A 83 8.98 -5.14 -6.57
N MET A 84 9.23 -3.86 -6.84
CA MET A 84 8.35 -2.76 -6.49
C MET A 84 8.07 -1.91 -7.73
N ALA A 85 6.83 -1.45 -7.88
CA ALA A 85 6.44 -0.49 -8.89
C ALA A 85 5.61 0.61 -8.23
N VAL A 86 5.91 1.86 -8.56
CA VAL A 86 5.15 3.03 -8.13
C VAL A 86 4.60 3.71 -9.37
N SER A 87 3.31 4.00 -9.38
CA SER A 87 2.62 4.58 -10.53
C SER A 87 1.46 5.47 -10.09
N GLY A 88 1.19 6.52 -10.87
CA GLY A 88 0.12 7.48 -10.62
C GLY A 88 0.64 8.91 -10.55
N ASP A 89 -0.21 9.81 -10.07
CA ASP A 89 0.13 11.22 -9.82
C ASP A 89 0.86 11.33 -8.47
N ILE A 90 2.17 11.01 -8.48
CA ILE A 90 3.05 11.00 -7.31
C ILE A 90 4.47 11.38 -7.71
N ASN A 91 5.13 12.18 -6.87
CA ASN A 91 6.55 12.48 -6.98
C ASN A 91 7.32 11.66 -5.94
N ILE A 92 8.37 10.96 -6.38
CA ILE A 92 9.21 10.13 -5.52
C ILE A 92 10.51 10.88 -5.26
N PHE A 93 10.83 11.08 -3.98
CA PHE A 93 12.08 11.73 -3.56
C PHE A 93 13.19 10.72 -3.28
N ALA A 94 12.86 9.63 -2.58
CA ALA A 94 13.79 8.57 -2.23
C ALA A 94 13.04 7.24 -2.13
N ILE A 95 13.76 6.14 -2.34
CA ILE A 95 13.34 4.78 -2.05
C ILE A 95 14.50 4.13 -1.32
N ASP A 96 14.22 3.51 -0.18
CA ASP A 96 15.19 2.74 0.59
C ASP A 96 14.63 1.35 0.89
N VAL A 97 15.52 0.38 1.04
CA VAL A 97 15.18 -1.03 1.32
C VAL A 97 16.17 -1.57 2.34
N GLU A 98 15.64 -1.95 3.51
CA GLU A 98 16.40 -2.56 4.61
C GLU A 98 16.24 -4.10 4.64
#